data_AF-A0A8J7R284-F1
#
_entry.id   AF-A0A8J7R284-F1
#
_cell.length_a   1.000
_cell.length_b   1.000
_cell.length_c   1.000
_cell.angle_alpha   90.00
_cell.angle_beta   90.00
_cell.angle_gamma   90.00
#
_symmetry.space_group_name_H-M   'P 1'
#
loop_
_entity.id
_entity.type
_entity.pdbx_description
1 polymer ?
#
loop_
_entity_poly.entity_id
_entity_poly.type
_entity_poly.pdbx_seq_one_letter_code
_entity_poly.pdbx_strand_id
1 'polypeptide(L)'
;TLKELSFNVGGHLLHSLFWGNMAPPGKGGGKAGGALGDAIEKEFASFDRFKKEFTQAATSVEGSGWAALAFCEQTGRPMIMQIEKHNVNVYPTFRILMVLDVFEHAYYIDYRNDRSKFVEAFWNVVNWDEAGKRFA
;
A
#
# COMPACT_ATOMS: atom_id res chain seq x y z
N THR A 1 18.31 15.67 12.85
CA THR A 1 17.39 15.68 14.02
C THR A 1 16.62 14.37 14.12
N LEU A 2 15.98 14.04 15.25
CA LEU A 2 15.14 12.82 15.35
C LEU A 2 13.97 12.82 14.36
N LYS A 3 13.47 14.01 13.98
CA LYS A 3 12.45 14.18 12.93
C LYS A 3 12.96 13.77 11.54
N GLU A 4 14.18 14.14 11.19
CA GLU A 4 14.80 13.71 9.92
C GLU A 4 15.08 12.21 9.91
N LEU A 5 15.43 11.62 11.05
CA LEU A 5 15.66 10.19 11.14
C LEU A 5 14.39 9.41 10.76
N SER A 6 13.24 9.78 11.33
CA SER A 6 11.98 9.10 11.00
C SER A 6 11.56 9.32 9.54
N PHE A 7 11.83 10.50 8.97
CA PHE A 7 11.58 10.76 7.56
C PHE A 7 12.43 9.86 6.64
N ASN A 8 13.75 9.79 6.88
CA ASN A 8 14.66 9.03 6.02
C ASN A 8 14.51 7.51 6.20
N VAL A 9 14.38 7.04 7.45
CA VAL A 9 14.17 5.60 7.74
C VAL A 9 12.80 5.16 7.21
N GLY A 10 11.75 5.96 7.43
CA GLY A 10 10.43 5.71 6.85
C GLY A 10 10.49 5.62 5.33
N GLY A 11 11.18 6.56 4.68
CA GLY A 11 11.36 6.56 3.23
C GLY A 11 12.06 5.30 2.74
N HIS A 12 13.16 4.90 3.38
CA HIS A 12 13.90 3.67 3.04
C HIS A 12 13.03 2.42 3.20
N LEU A 13 12.32 2.27 4.32
CA LEU A 13 11.49 1.10 4.61
C LEU A 13 10.30 1.02 3.65
N LEU A 14 9.57 2.11 3.44
CA LEU A 14 8.40 2.15 2.56
C LEU A 14 8.78 1.84 1.11
N HIS A 15 9.89 2.40 0.59
CA HIS A 15 10.35 2.05 -0.76
C HIS A 15 10.84 0.60 -0.86
N SER A 16 11.53 0.08 0.16
CA SER A 16 11.96 -1.32 0.17
C SER A 16 10.76 -2.28 0.11
N LEU A 17 9.68 -1.96 0.83
CA LEU A 17 8.41 -2.70 0.74
C LEU A 17 7.76 -2.53 -0.63
N PHE A 18 7.72 -1.30 -1.16
CA PHE A 18 7.10 -0.96 -2.44
C PHE A 18 7.64 -1.78 -3.61
N TRP A 19 8.97 -1.92 -3.71
CA TRP A 19 9.57 -2.75 -4.76
C TRP A 19 9.14 -4.22 -4.66
N GLY A 20 9.08 -4.76 -3.44
CA GLY A 20 8.60 -6.13 -3.22
C GLY A 20 7.10 -6.32 -3.52
N ASN A 21 6.30 -5.25 -3.40
CA ASN A 21 4.87 -5.27 -3.69
C ASN A 21 4.55 -5.31 -5.17
N MET A 22 5.55 -5.21 -6.05
CA MET A 22 5.35 -5.25 -7.49
C MET A 22 6.01 -6.48 -8.09
N ALA A 23 5.34 -7.07 -9.06
CA ALA A 23 5.85 -8.18 -9.86
C ALA A 23 5.60 -7.88 -11.35
N PRO A 24 6.42 -8.45 -12.25
CA PRO A 24 6.22 -8.29 -13.68
C PRO A 24 4.80 -8.69 -14.12
N PRO A 25 4.26 -8.08 -15.19
CA PRO A 25 2.98 -8.49 -15.77
C PRO A 25 2.92 -10.01 -16.01
N GLY A 26 1.80 -10.63 -15.63
CA GLY A 26 1.60 -12.08 -15.68
C GLY A 26 2.04 -12.84 -14.42
N LYS A 27 2.83 -12.21 -13.54
CA LYS A 27 3.04 -12.66 -12.14
C LYS A 27 2.38 -11.73 -11.13
N GLY A 28 2.41 -10.43 -11.40
CA GLY A 28 1.66 -9.43 -10.64
C GLY A 28 0.21 -9.26 -11.13
N GLY A 29 -0.57 -8.53 -10.36
CA GLY A 29 -1.96 -8.23 -10.62
C GLY A 29 -2.93 -9.29 -10.09
N GLY A 30 -4.17 -9.25 -10.55
CA GLY A 30 -5.23 -10.13 -10.03
C GLY A 30 -5.66 -9.75 -8.61
N LYS A 31 -5.99 -10.75 -7.79
CA LYS A 31 -6.49 -10.58 -6.42
C LYS A 31 -5.71 -11.40 -5.40
N ALA A 32 -5.73 -10.95 -4.14
CA ALA A 32 -5.17 -11.70 -3.03
C ALA A 32 -5.86 -13.07 -2.88
N GLY A 33 -5.06 -14.11 -2.63
CA GLY A 33 -5.54 -15.46 -2.31
C GLY A 33 -5.08 -15.90 -0.92
N GLY A 34 -5.43 -17.14 -0.56
CA GLY A 34 -5.07 -17.75 0.72
C GLY A 34 -5.57 -16.96 1.93
N ALA A 35 -4.86 -17.08 3.06
CA ALA A 35 -5.27 -16.47 4.32
C ALA A 35 -5.41 -14.94 4.25
N LEU A 36 -4.59 -14.27 3.42
CA LEU A 36 -4.72 -12.83 3.21
C LEU A 36 -6.00 -12.48 2.43
N GLY A 37 -6.32 -13.25 1.38
CA GLY A 37 -7.57 -13.09 0.63
C GLY A 37 -8.79 -13.24 1.53
N ASP A 38 -8.81 -14.30 2.36
CA ASP A 38 -9.90 -14.57 3.31
C ASP A 38 -10.04 -13.45 4.35
N ALA A 39 -8.91 -12.93 4.86
CA ALA A 39 -8.91 -11.81 5.79
C ALA A 39 -9.45 -10.51 5.16
N ILE A 40 -9.12 -10.26 3.89
CA ILE A 40 -9.63 -9.12 3.13
C ILE A 40 -11.14 -9.26 2.90
N GLU A 41 -11.62 -10.43 2.46
CA GLU A 41 -13.05 -10.65 2.23
C GLU A 41 -13.85 -10.54 3.54
N LYS A 42 -13.32 -11.05 4.65
CA LYS A 42 -13.95 -10.93 5.97
C LYS A 42 -14.06 -9.47 6.44
N GLU A 43 -13.01 -8.68 6.25
CA GLU A 43 -12.94 -7.31 6.75
C GLU A 43 -13.72 -6.33 5.86
N PHE A 44 -13.53 -6.42 4.54
CA PHE A 44 -14.06 -5.46 3.58
C PHE A 44 -15.30 -5.97 2.85
N ALA A 45 -15.83 -7.13 3.23
CA ALA A 45 -16.92 -7.88 2.58
C ALA A 45 -16.60 -8.41 1.16
N SER A 46 -15.69 -7.78 0.41
CA SER A 46 -15.19 -8.28 -0.87
C SER A 46 -13.85 -7.66 -1.24
N PHE A 47 -13.10 -8.34 -2.12
CA PHE A 47 -11.87 -7.78 -2.70
C PHE A 47 -12.13 -6.49 -3.48
N ASP A 48 -13.26 -6.39 -4.20
CA ASP A 48 -13.60 -5.18 -4.96
C ASP A 48 -13.87 -3.99 -4.04
N ARG A 49 -14.49 -4.23 -2.88
CA ARG A 49 -14.69 -3.19 -1.88
C ARG A 49 -13.37 -2.73 -1.26
N PHE A 50 -12.49 -3.67 -0.93
CA PHE A 50 -11.11 -3.36 -0.49
C PHE A 50 -10.37 -2.54 -1.55
N LYS A 51 -10.38 -2.98 -2.82
CA LYS A 51 -9.72 -2.30 -3.93
C LYS A 51 -10.22 -0.88 -4.08
N LYS A 52 -11.53 -0.66 -3.95
CA LYS A 52 -12.15 0.67 -3.99
C LYS A 52 -11.68 1.57 -2.84
N GLU A 53 -11.73 1.07 -1.60
CA GLU A 53 -11.30 1.84 -0.42
C GLU A 53 -9.79 2.15 -0.45
N PHE A 54 -8.96 1.19 -0.86
CA PHE A 54 -7.52 1.40 -1.01
C PHE A 54 -7.21 2.41 -2.12
N THR A 55 -7.90 2.32 -3.26
CA THR A 55 -7.78 3.30 -4.36
C THR A 55 -8.19 4.69 -3.89
N GLN A 56 -9.28 4.80 -3.12
CA GLN A 56 -9.69 6.08 -2.55
C GLN A 56 -8.62 6.64 -1.61
N ALA A 57 -8.09 5.83 -0.68
CA ALA A 57 -7.02 6.25 0.22
C ALA A 57 -5.76 6.72 -0.53
N ALA A 58 -5.37 6.04 -1.60
CA ALA A 58 -4.21 6.42 -2.41
C ALA A 58 -4.43 7.73 -3.18
N THR A 59 -5.59 7.88 -3.81
CA THR A 59 -5.90 9.07 -4.63
C THR A 59 -6.09 10.32 -3.77
N SER A 60 -6.67 10.19 -2.58
CA SER A 60 -6.97 11.33 -1.70
C SER A 60 -5.85 11.74 -0.73
N VAL A 61 -4.62 11.22 -0.88
CA VAL A 61 -3.47 11.71 -0.09
C VAL A 61 -3.26 13.20 -0.37
N GLU A 62 -3.22 14.02 0.67
CA GLU A 62 -2.91 15.44 0.54
C GLU A 62 -1.40 15.63 0.33
N GLY A 63 -1.02 16.10 -0.86
CA GLY A 63 0.39 16.27 -1.23
C GLY A 63 1.09 14.94 -1.46
N SER A 64 2.17 14.68 -0.70
CA SER A 64 3.05 13.52 -0.87
C SER A 64 2.82 12.47 0.21
N GLY A 65 2.68 11.21 -0.18
CA GLY A 65 2.40 10.15 0.77
C GLY A 65 2.22 8.78 0.14
N TRP A 66 1.50 7.91 0.85
CA TRP A 66 1.32 6.50 0.53
C TRP A 66 -0.09 6.04 0.91
N ALA A 67 -0.60 5.04 0.21
CA ALA A 67 -1.60 4.14 0.76
C ALA A 67 -0.93 2.87 1.26
N ALA A 68 -1.34 2.36 2.41
CA ALA A 68 -0.81 1.12 2.97
C ALA A 68 -1.93 0.18 3.43
N LEU A 69 -1.80 -1.09 3.12
CA LEU A 69 -2.52 -2.18 3.77
C LEU A 69 -1.62 -2.70 4.88
N ALA A 70 -2.11 -2.65 6.12
CA ALA A 70 -1.39 -3.13 7.28
C ALA A 70 -2.25 -4.08 8.11
N PHE A 71 -1.63 -4.83 9.01
CA PHE A 71 -2.30 -5.73 9.92
C PHE A 71 -2.17 -5.25 11.36
N CYS A 72 -3.30 -5.13 12.04
CA CYS A 72 -3.34 -4.85 13.46
C CYS A 72 -3.36 -6.18 14.23
N GLU A 73 -2.23 -6.56 14.82
CA GLU A 73 -2.13 -7.81 15.59
C GLU A 73 -3.05 -7.84 16.81
N GLN A 74 -3.36 -6.68 17.40
CA GLN A 74 -4.23 -6.58 18.58
C GLN A 74 -5.69 -6.91 18.27
N THR A 75 -6.17 -6.55 17.07
CA THR A 75 -7.55 -6.83 16.66
C THR A 75 -7.66 -8.02 15.70
N GLY A 76 -6.54 -8.48 15.16
CA GLY A 76 -6.50 -9.52 14.13
C GLY A 76 -7.13 -9.07 12.80
N ARG A 77 -7.11 -7.77 12.49
CA ARG A 77 -7.79 -7.19 11.32
C ARG A 77 -6.83 -6.50 10.36
N PRO A 78 -7.02 -6.64 9.03
CA PRO A 78 -6.36 -5.79 8.06
C PRO A 78 -6.95 -4.37 8.11
N MET A 79 -6.10 -3.36 7.90
CA MET A 79 -6.45 -1.95 8.01
C MET A 79 -5.81 -1.17 6.87
N ILE A 80 -6.50 -0.18 6.33
CA ILE A 80 -5.95 0.75 5.33
C ILE A 80 -5.46 2.01 6.05
N MET A 81 -4.24 2.42 5.77
CA MET A 81 -3.67 3.68 6.26
C MET A 81 -3.38 4.62 5.08
N GLN A 82 -3.62 5.90 5.32
CA GLN A 82 -3.19 6.98 4.43
C GLN A 82 -2.00 7.69 5.09
N ILE A 83 -0.80 7.41 4.61
CA ILE A 83 0.45 7.90 5.19
C ILE A 83 0.84 9.20 4.50
N GLU A 84 1.08 10.26 5.27
CA GLU A 84 1.66 11.50 4.74
C GLU A 84 3.19 11.47 4.88
N LYS A 85 3.87 12.04 3.88
CA LYS A 85 5.33 12.01 3.75
C LYS A 85 5.83 10.57 3.85
N HIS A 86 6.65 10.23 4.85
CA HIS A 86 7.09 8.85 5.09
C HIS A 86 6.83 8.38 6.52
N ASN A 87 6.23 9.22 7.36
CA ASN A 87 6.29 9.07 8.81
C ASN A 87 5.11 9.70 9.57
N VAL A 88 4.12 10.26 8.87
CA VAL A 88 2.92 10.86 9.45
C VAL A 88 1.72 9.97 9.16
N ASN A 89 0.79 9.84 10.11
CA ASN A 89 -0.38 8.95 10.04
C ASN A 89 0.00 7.45 9.94
N VAL A 90 1.09 7.05 10.61
CA VAL A 90 1.54 5.65 10.72
C VAL A 90 1.24 5.13 12.12
N TYR A 91 0.66 3.93 12.22
CA TYR A 91 0.51 3.22 13.50
C TYR A 91 1.79 2.42 13.82
N PRO A 92 2.53 2.74 14.90
CA PRO A 92 3.86 2.17 15.15
C PRO A 92 3.92 0.64 15.29
N THR A 93 2.82 0.00 15.69
CA THR A 93 2.75 -1.45 15.95
C THR A 93 2.14 -2.24 14.81
N PHE A 94 1.68 -1.57 13.74
CA PHE A 94 0.99 -2.25 12.65
C PHE A 94 2.01 -2.80 11.66
N ARG A 95 1.85 -4.08 11.31
CA ARG A 95 2.71 -4.74 10.33
C ARG A 95 2.24 -4.37 8.92
N ILE A 96 3.08 -3.67 8.16
CA ILE A 96 2.74 -3.24 6.80
C ILE A 96 2.87 -4.42 5.84
N LEU A 97 1.79 -4.72 5.11
CA LEU A 97 1.72 -5.83 4.16
C LEU A 97 2.00 -5.37 2.74
N MET A 98 1.36 -4.26 2.34
CA MET A 98 1.47 -3.64 1.02
C MET A 98 1.42 -2.13 1.15
N VAL A 99 2.14 -1.44 0.28
CA VAL A 99 2.18 0.03 0.15
C VAL A 99 2.15 0.42 -1.32
N LEU A 100 1.61 1.59 -1.59
CA LEU A 100 1.62 2.27 -2.88
C LEU A 100 2.17 3.69 -2.68
N ASP A 101 3.31 3.98 -3.31
CA ASP A 101 3.88 5.33 -3.34
C ASP A 101 3.00 6.25 -4.19
N VAL A 102 2.53 7.36 -3.64
CA VAL A 102 1.81 8.40 -4.38
C VAL A 102 2.46 9.78 -4.26
N PHE A 103 3.75 9.83 -3.94
CA PHE A 103 4.57 11.01 -4.23
C PHE A 103 4.55 11.27 -5.74
N GLU A 104 4.54 12.55 -6.13
CA GLU A 104 4.54 12.91 -7.55
C GLU A 104 5.74 12.29 -8.29
N HIS A 105 6.92 12.17 -7.65
CA HIS A 105 8.08 11.52 -8.26
C HIS A 105 7.82 10.09 -8.72
N ALA A 106 6.85 9.39 -8.15
CA ALA A 106 6.59 7.98 -8.45
C ALA A 106 5.87 7.79 -9.79
N TYR A 107 5.19 8.84 -10.30
CA TYR A 107 4.34 8.71 -11.48
C TYR A 107 4.40 9.89 -12.45
N TYR A 108 4.99 11.03 -12.07
CA TYR A 108 4.85 12.26 -12.87
C TYR A 108 5.45 12.12 -14.28
N ILE A 109 6.50 11.31 -14.45
CA ILE A 109 7.13 11.08 -15.76
C ILE A 109 6.16 10.39 -16.73
N ASP A 110 5.39 9.42 -16.26
CA ASP A 110 4.51 8.60 -17.11
C ASP A 110 3.07 9.12 -17.15
N TYR A 111 2.58 9.72 -16.06
CA TYR A 111 1.18 10.09 -15.87
C TYR A 111 0.96 11.58 -15.60
N ARG A 112 2.03 12.39 -15.45
CA ARG A 112 1.94 13.82 -15.08
C ARG A 112 1.06 14.01 -13.84
N ASN A 113 0.04 14.86 -13.93
CA ASN A 113 -0.88 15.15 -12.84
C ASN A 113 -2.00 14.09 -12.68
N ASP A 114 -2.05 13.05 -13.51
CA ASP A 114 -3.08 12.02 -13.46
C ASP A 114 -2.70 10.88 -12.49
N ARG A 115 -2.72 11.20 -11.19
CA ARG A 115 -2.49 10.22 -10.12
C ARG A 115 -3.45 9.04 -10.19
N SER A 116 -4.72 9.29 -10.53
CA SER A 116 -5.75 8.26 -10.59
C SER A 116 -5.40 7.16 -11.59
N LYS A 117 -4.91 7.53 -12.77
CA LYS A 117 -4.48 6.56 -13.78
C LYS A 117 -3.25 5.74 -13.36
N PHE A 118 -2.32 6.35 -12.63
CA PHE A 118 -1.20 5.62 -12.04
C PHE A 118 -1.67 4.60 -10.99
N VAL A 119 -2.58 4.99 -10.09
CA VAL A 119 -3.16 4.08 -9.08
C VAL A 119 -3.93 2.94 -9.75
N GLU A 120 -4.66 3.21 -10.83
CA GLU A 120 -5.32 2.18 -11.62
C GLU A 120 -4.31 1.19 -12.22
N ALA A 121 -3.21 1.69 -12.80
CA ALA A 121 -2.17 0.87 -13.39
C ALA A 121 -1.44 -0.02 -12.37
N PHE A 122 -1.23 0.48 -11.14
CA PHE A 122 -0.61 -0.26 -10.05
C PHE A 122 -1.30 -1.62 -9.78
N TRP A 123 -2.63 -1.67 -9.89
CA TRP A 123 -3.38 -2.91 -9.67
C TRP A 123 -3.02 -4.05 -10.63
N ASN A 124 -2.39 -3.75 -11.77
CA ASN A 124 -1.95 -4.76 -12.73
C ASN A 124 -0.60 -5.40 -12.38
N VAL A 125 0.13 -4.83 -11.41
CA VAL A 125 1.47 -5.28 -11.05
C VAL A 125 1.60 -5.69 -9.59
N VAL A 126 0.53 -5.64 -8.79
CA VAL A 126 0.58 -6.02 -7.37
C VAL A 126 1.04 -7.47 -7.18
N ASN A 127 2.04 -7.67 -6.33
CA ASN A 127 2.57 -8.96 -5.95
C ASN A 127 1.85 -9.50 -4.70
N TRP A 128 0.75 -10.21 -4.92
CA TRP A 128 -0.06 -10.78 -3.83
C TRP A 128 0.66 -11.88 -3.05
N ASP A 129 1.61 -12.59 -3.66
CA ASP A 129 2.40 -13.62 -2.97
C ASP A 129 3.28 -13.00 -1.88
N GLU A 130 3.91 -11.86 -2.17
CA GLU A 130 4.73 -11.14 -1.20
C GLU A 130 3.89 -10.56 -0.06
N ALA A 131 2.73 -9.97 -0.38
CA ALA A 131 1.79 -9.51 0.64
C ALA A 131 1.29 -10.67 1.52
N GLY A 132 1.02 -11.83 0.93
CA GLY A 132 0.63 -13.05 1.64
C GLY A 132 1.72 -13.57 2.57
N LYS A 133 3.00 -13.56 2.15
CA LYS A 133 4.13 -13.95 3.01
C LYS A 133 4.29 -13.04 4.22
N ARG A 134 4.07 -11.74 4.05
CA ARG A 134 4.13 -10.77 5.16
C ARG A 134 2.93 -10.86 6.10
N PHE A 135 1.82 -11.42 5.62
CA PHE A 135 0.63 -11.66 6.42
C PHE A 135 0.76 -12.92 7.30
N ALA A 136 1.49 -13.93 6.82
CA ALA A 136 1.75 -15.18 7.55
C ALA A 136 2.51 -14.98 8.87
#